data_AF-A0A2S9GAZ2-F1
#
_entry.id   AF-A0A2S9GAZ2-F1
#
_cell.length_a   1.000
_cell.length_b   1.000
_cell.length_c   1.000
_cell.angle_alpha   90.00
_cell.angle_beta   90.00
_cell.angle_gamma   90.00
#
_symmetry.space_group_name_H-M   'P 1'
#
loop_
_entity.id
_entity.type
_entity.pdbx_description
1 polymer ?
#
loop_
_entity_poly.entity_id
_entity_poly.type
_entity_poly.pdbx_seq_one_letter_code
_entity_poly.pdbx_strand_id
1 'polypeptide(L)'
;RPGGDGPPEESVLLDGLDEPHGLAFDGSTLYVAQSDQVDAYDSGAGAATNPRTVAGGLPDDRSPDLRGAYSHVLKSVAVGPDGAV
;
A
#
# COMPACT_ATOMS: atom_id res chain seq x y z
N ARG A 1 -0.70 -8.18 21.76
CA ARG A 1 -0.03 -9.34 22.40
C ARG A 1 0.27 -10.32 21.28
N PRO A 2 1.53 -10.71 21.03
CA PRO A 2 1.79 -11.88 20.20
C PRO A 2 1.08 -13.06 20.88
N GLY A 3 0.24 -13.78 20.14
CA GLY A 3 -0.53 -14.89 20.67
C GLY A 3 0.33 -16.16 20.71
N GLY A 4 0.55 -16.70 21.90
CA GLY A 4 0.93 -18.09 22.15
C GLY A 4 2.33 -18.52 21.70
N ASP A 5 2.90 -19.49 22.41
CA ASP A 5 4.14 -20.19 22.04
C ASP A 5 3.98 -21.10 20.78
N GLY A 6 2.99 -20.82 19.94
CA GLY A 6 2.71 -21.54 18.70
C GLY A 6 3.46 -20.93 17.50
N PRO A 7 3.62 -21.69 16.41
CA PRO A 7 4.16 -21.14 15.17
C PRO A 7 3.30 -19.97 14.67
N PRO A 8 3.90 -18.96 14.01
CA PRO A 8 3.16 -17.85 13.45
C PRO A 8 2.13 -18.35 12.44
N GLU A 9 0.94 -17.76 12.46
CA GLU A 9 -0.09 -17.97 11.45
C GLU A 9 0.05 -16.91 10.35
N GLU A 10 -0.07 -17.33 9.10
CA GLU A 10 -0.03 -16.46 7.93
C GLU A 10 -1.39 -16.45 7.25
N SER A 11 -1.87 -15.24 6.93
CA SER A 11 -3.12 -15.04 6.20
C SER A 11 -2.98 -13.88 5.23
N VAL A 12 -3.70 -13.94 4.11
CA VAL A 12 -3.77 -12.83 3.15
C VAL A 12 -4.65 -11.73 3.73
N LEU A 13 -4.06 -10.55 3.98
CA LEU A 13 -4.78 -9.37 4.46
C LEU A 13 -5.50 -8.62 3.32
N LEU A 14 -4.85 -8.57 2.16
CA LEU A 14 -5.27 -7.83 0.98
C LEU A 14 -4.63 -8.48 -0.25
N ASP A 15 -5.42 -8.63 -1.32
CA ASP A 15 -4.99 -9.17 -2.61
C ASP A 15 -5.38 -8.21 -3.76
N GLY A 16 -5.08 -8.61 -4.99
CA GLY A 16 -5.45 -7.84 -6.19
C GLY A 16 -4.69 -6.53 -6.39
N LEU A 17 -3.52 -6.38 -5.77
CA LEU A 17 -2.67 -5.19 -5.88
C LEU A 17 -1.88 -5.18 -7.20
N ASP A 18 -1.75 -4.00 -7.80
CA ASP A 18 -0.93 -3.70 -8.97
C ASP A 18 0.47 -3.24 -8.52
N GLU A 19 1.42 -4.17 -8.53
CA GLU A 19 2.83 -3.94 -8.18
C GLU A 19 3.00 -3.10 -6.89
N PRO A 20 2.62 -3.63 -5.71
CA PRO A 20 2.75 -2.89 -4.47
C PRO A 20 4.22 -2.73 -4.07
N HIS A 21 4.61 -1.51 -3.69
CA HIS A 21 5.99 -1.14 -3.34
C HIS A 21 6.18 -0.77 -1.86
N GLY A 22 5.13 -0.29 -1.20
CA GLY A 22 5.21 0.16 0.18
C GLY A 22 3.85 0.16 0.86
N LEU A 23 3.87 0.06 2.18
CA LEU A 23 2.67 0.12 3.01
C LEU A 23 2.92 0.88 4.30
N ALA A 24 1.88 1.52 4.82
CA ALA A 24 1.88 2.19 6.12
C ALA A 24 0.52 2.04 6.80
N PHE A 25 0.52 1.91 8.11
CA PHE A 25 -0.70 1.92 8.92
C PHE A 25 -0.82 3.26 9.66
N ASP A 26 -2.04 3.80 9.68
CA ASP A 26 -2.46 4.83 10.63
C ASP A 26 -3.81 4.42 11.24
N GLY A 27 -3.80 4.03 12.52
CA GLY A 27 -4.98 3.49 13.19
C GLY A 27 -5.58 2.29 12.47
N SER A 28 -6.82 2.44 11.99
CA SER A 28 -7.56 1.43 11.22
C SER A 28 -7.49 1.66 9.71
N THR A 29 -6.53 2.46 9.23
CA THR A 29 -6.32 2.72 7.81
C THR A 29 -4.99 2.11 7.37
N LEU A 30 -5.04 1.30 6.31
CA LEU A 30 -3.87 0.81 5.59
C LEU A 30 -3.70 1.64 4.33
N TYR A 31 -2.53 2.23 4.15
CA TYR A 31 -2.11 2.87 2.89
C TYR A 31 -1.18 1.92 2.14
N VAL A 32 -1.41 1.77 0.84
CA VAL A 32 -0.57 0.96 -0.06
C VAL A 32 -0.13 1.83 -1.23
N ALA A 33 1.18 1.96 -1.42
CA ALA A 33 1.76 2.51 -2.65
C ALA A 33 1.81 1.39 -3.70
N GLN A 34 0.98 1.53 -4.73
CA GLN A 34 0.94 0.68 -5.91
C GLN A 34 1.75 1.32 -7.05
N SER A 35 1.74 0.69 -8.23
CA SER A 35 2.53 1.14 -9.37
C SER A 35 2.28 2.61 -9.74
N ASP A 36 1.03 3.05 -9.85
CA ASP A 36 0.66 4.39 -10.32
C ASP A 36 -0.23 5.17 -9.34
N GLN A 37 -0.39 4.67 -8.12
CA GLN A 37 -1.33 5.25 -7.16
C GLN A 37 -1.01 4.91 -5.70
N VAL A 38 -1.56 5.69 -4.79
CA VAL A 38 -1.64 5.38 -3.37
C VAL A 38 -3.11 5.19 -3.01
N ASP A 39 -3.45 4.00 -2.51
CA ASP A 39 -4.80 3.67 -2.06
C ASP A 39 -4.83 3.52 -0.53
N ALA A 40 -5.94 3.95 0.05
CA ALA A 40 -6.28 3.75 1.45
C ALA A 40 -7.39 2.70 1.58
N TYR A 41 -7.29 1.86 2.60
CA TYR A 41 -8.22 0.78 2.92
C TYR A 41 -8.62 0.85 4.39
N ASP A 42 -9.84 0.41 4.69
CA ASP A 42 -10.26 0.12 6.06
C ASP A 42 -9.64 -1.21 6.48
N SER A 43 -8.76 -1.19 7.49
CA SER A 43 -8.08 -2.38 8.02
C SER A 43 -8.72 -2.85 9.32
N GLY A 44 -9.12 -4.12 9.38
CA GLY A 44 -9.70 -4.72 10.57
C GLY A 44 -10.16 -6.16 10.34
N ALA A 45 -10.34 -6.92 11.42
CA ALA A 45 -10.84 -8.31 11.36
C ALA A 45 -10.06 -9.24 10.40
N GLY A 46 -8.75 -9.01 10.23
CA GLY A 46 -7.91 -9.82 9.35
C GLY A 46 -8.04 -9.49 7.85
N ALA A 47 -8.72 -8.38 7.49
CA ALA A 47 -8.88 -7.95 6.11
C ALA A 47 -8.62 -6.43 5.96
N ALA A 48 -8.26 -6.02 4.75
CA ALA A 48 -8.32 -4.63 4.31
C ALA A 48 -9.38 -4.49 3.21
N THR A 49 -10.27 -3.51 3.34
CA THR A 49 -11.44 -3.36 2.47
C THR A 49 -11.69 -1.90 2.10
N ASN A 50 -12.73 -1.64 1.30
CA ASN A 50 -13.19 -0.30 0.96
C ASN A 50 -12.07 0.61 0.36
N PRO A 51 -11.52 0.23 -0.81
CA PRO A 51 -10.41 0.95 -1.43
C PRO A 51 -10.81 2.38 -1.80
N ARG A 52 -9.90 3.32 -1.52
CA ARG A 52 -10.05 4.74 -1.83
C ARG A 52 -8.72 5.30 -2.34
N THR A 53 -8.70 5.79 -3.58
CA THR A 53 -7.50 6.42 -4.13
C THR A 53 -7.27 7.78 -3.47
N VAL A 54 -6.10 7.92 -2.84
CA VAL A 54 -5.62 9.16 -2.19
C VAL A 54 -4.90 10.03 -3.22
N ALA A 55 -4.05 9.41 -4.04
CA ALA A 55 -3.35 10.03 -5.14
C ALA A 55 -3.24 9.01 -6.29
N GLY A 56 -3.64 9.41 -7.49
CA GLY A 56 -3.58 8.57 -8.69
C GLY A 56 -2.84 9.24 -9.84
N GLY A 57 -2.54 8.46 -10.88
CA GLY A 57 -1.78 8.95 -12.05
C GLY A 57 -0.32 9.28 -11.71
N LEU A 58 0.24 8.61 -10.72
CA LEU A 58 1.65 8.71 -10.39
C LEU A 58 2.48 8.03 -11.49
N PRO A 59 3.67 8.58 -11.84
CA PRO A 59 4.48 7.98 -12.87
C PRO A 59 4.95 6.56 -12.53
N ASP A 60 4.89 5.69 -13.53
CA ASP A 60 5.29 4.28 -13.53
C ASP A 60 5.97 3.89 -14.86
N ASP A 61 6.31 2.62 -15.04
CA ASP A 61 6.95 2.11 -16.26
C ASP A 61 6.06 2.20 -17.52
N ARG A 62 4.74 2.23 -17.34
CA ARG A 62 3.73 2.41 -18.39
C ARG A 62 3.55 3.89 -18.79
N SER A 63 4.12 4.82 -18.04
CA SER A 63 3.96 6.25 -18.27
C SER A 63 4.58 6.69 -19.61
N PRO A 64 3.79 7.29 -20.53
CA PRO A 64 4.25 7.61 -21.90
C PRO A 64 5.47 8.53 -21.94
N ASP A 65 5.53 9.48 -21.01
CA ASP A 65 6.59 10.49 -20.95
C ASP A 65 7.94 9.91 -20.50
N LEU A 66 7.92 8.74 -19.85
CA LEU A 66 9.11 8.09 -19.33
C LEU A 66 9.79 7.18 -20.36
N ARG A 67 9.13 6.84 -21.48
CA ARG A 67 9.70 6.09 -22.62
C ARG A 67 10.50 4.83 -22.20
N GLY A 68 10.07 4.14 -21.14
CA GLY A 68 10.76 2.96 -20.60
C GLY A 68 12.02 3.23 -19.76
N ALA A 69 12.31 4.48 -19.41
CA ALA A 69 13.43 4.85 -18.54
C ALA A 69 13.15 4.65 -17.04
N TYR A 70 11.93 4.24 -16.67
CA TYR A 70 11.56 4.02 -15.28
C TYR A 70 12.02 2.62 -14.82
N SER A 71 13.24 2.55 -14.28
CA SER A 71 13.83 1.31 -13.75
C SER A 71 13.96 1.29 -12.22
N HIS A 72 13.55 2.37 -11.54
CA HIS A 72 13.60 2.51 -10.08
C HIS A 72 12.18 2.59 -9.52
N VAL A 73 11.51 1.44 -9.48
CA VAL A 73 10.08 1.33 -9.15
C VAL A 73 9.75 1.53 -7.67
N LEU A 74 10.75 1.69 -6.79
CA LEU A 74 10.52 1.86 -5.37
C LEU A 74 9.69 3.11 -5.07
N LYS A 75 8.46 2.90 -4.61
CA LYS A 75 7.58 3.91 -4.04
C LYS A 75 7.34 3.58 -2.56
N SER A 76 7.86 4.43 -1.68
CA SER A 76 7.58 4.35 -0.24
C SER A 76 6.41 5.25 0.13
N VAL A 77 5.59 4.82 1.10
CA VAL A 77 4.54 5.64 1.72
C VAL A 77 4.79 5.71 3.22
N ALA A 78 4.54 6.88 3.81
CA ALA A 78 4.61 7.10 5.25
C ALA A 78 3.51 8.09 5.65
N VAL A 79 3.09 8.03 6.92
CA VAL A 79 2.10 8.96 7.47
C VAL A 79 2.78 9.90 8.47
N GLY A 80 2.66 11.20 8.25
CA GLY A 80 3.18 12.24 9.15
C GLY A 80 2.33 12.38 10.42
N PRO A 81 2.87 12.98 11.50
CA PRO A 81 2.10 13.21 12.73
C PRO A 81 0.88 14.15 12.56
N ASP A 82 0.85 14.90 11.47
CA ASP A 82 -0.25 15.77 11.02
C ASP A 82 -1.27 15.03 10.14
N GLY A 83 -1.09 13.74 9.90
CA GLY A 83 -1.94 12.90 9.05
C GLY A 83 -1.66 13.07 7.55
N ALA A 84 -0.61 13.79 7.17
CA ALA A 84 -0.20 13.87 5.77
C ALA A 84 0.35 12.52 5.28
N VAL A 85 0.02 12.18 4.03
CA VAL A 85 0.45 10.97 3.31
C VAL A 85 1.02 11.38 1.97
#